data_AF-A0A9K3Q5C6-F1
#
_entry.id   AF-A0A9K3Q5C6-F1
#
_cell.length_a   1.000
_cell.length_b   1.000
_cell.length_c   1.000
_cell.angle_alpha   90.00
_cell.angle_beta   90.00
_cell.angle_gamma   90.00
#
_symmetry.space_group_name_H-M   'P 1'
#
loop_
_entity.id
_entity.type
_entity.pdbx_description
1 polymer ?
#
loop_
_entity_poly.entity_id
_entity_poly.type
_entity_poly.pdbx_seq_one_letter_code
_entity_poly.pdbx_strand_id
1 'polypeptide(L)'
;MLRLAGPLKRKATLHIAGRCSGNILISKDVSPTSKDNWFSMLSLRSFYHSTNASAAAAPAAAVRPQTIFDNDEIPPNLTFDKKSSFAPKTKPVVVDVPQVSKPVEIDEDEQQIDEPQTASAARETEELEDYLDDDDDDDLEGDFDFSSSVRPVIPLPDRLHQSIYHGSDGSKSGTIWLNESVFGIDPIRIDLIKQSVDYIRNKIRGRRKAKTKTISEVSGSGRKVRQQKGSGKARAGHSRPAHWRGGAKAHGPKNTVDYGDVKMNKKCKSLAMRSTLSQKVKEGNFILVDHLQLPSHKTKHFAKMLEENFGIGKHDGGTSALIVDHHLDDAKSVAASYRGVPVNLWVASSNIFKIKVANQRYVNVYDILKREKLIVTLSALKEIENRWND
;
A
#
# COMPACT_ATOMS: atom_id res chain seq x y z
N MET A 1 64.42 15.03 14.90
CA MET A 1 64.57 16.48 15.17
C MET A 1 63.28 17.17 14.72
N LEU A 2 62.17 17.19 15.48
CA LEU A 2 61.85 17.87 16.74
C LEU A 2 61.96 19.41 16.69
N ARG A 3 60.79 20.07 16.55
CA ARG A 3 60.35 21.39 17.09
C ARG A 3 58.94 21.69 16.51
N LEU A 4 57.81 21.50 17.20
CA LEU A 4 57.19 22.13 18.38
C LEU A 4 56.65 23.57 18.21
N ALA A 5 55.36 23.70 18.58
CA ALA A 5 54.57 24.87 19.04
C ALA A 5 54.15 25.94 18.00
N GLY A 6 52.93 26.47 17.95
CA GLY A 6 51.71 26.37 18.77
C GLY A 6 50.55 27.21 18.16
N PRO A 7 49.33 27.19 18.72
CA PRO A 7 48.11 27.70 18.06
C PRO A 7 47.72 29.14 18.44
N LEU A 8 47.29 29.93 17.45
CA LEU A 8 46.76 31.29 17.63
C LEU A 8 45.27 31.27 18.00
N LYS A 9 44.97 31.56 19.28
CA LYS A 9 43.65 31.97 19.77
C LYS A 9 43.37 33.42 19.35
N ARG A 10 42.20 33.72 18.77
CA ARG A 10 41.61 35.07 18.80
C ARG A 10 40.20 34.99 19.38
N LYS A 11 40.07 35.63 20.54
CA LYS A 11 38.83 35.98 21.25
C LYS A 11 38.11 37.09 20.47
N ALA A 12 36.80 37.00 20.34
CA ALA A 12 35.92 38.15 20.14
C ALA A 12 34.56 37.81 20.77
N THR A 13 34.44 38.10 22.05
CA THR A 13 33.19 38.09 22.81
C THR A 13 32.58 39.48 22.65
N LEU A 14 31.39 39.58 22.06
CA LEU A 14 30.62 40.83 22.03
C LEU A 14 29.52 40.73 23.09
N HIS A 15 29.65 41.56 24.13
CA HIS A 15 28.62 41.84 25.12
C HIS A 15 27.54 42.74 24.49
N ILE A 16 26.27 42.34 24.59
CA ILE A 16 25.14 43.28 24.66
C ILE A 16 24.23 42.81 25.80
N ALA A 17 24.17 43.64 26.84
CA ALA A 17 23.26 43.53 27.96
C ALA A 17 21.89 44.12 27.60
N GLY A 18 20.83 43.53 28.16
CA GLY A 18 19.46 44.04 28.03
C GLY A 18 18.49 43.25 28.90
N ARG A 19 18.53 43.49 30.22
CA ARG A 19 17.50 43.10 31.18
C ARG A 19 16.26 43.98 30.95
N CYS A 20 15.09 43.37 30.85
CA CYS A 20 13.82 43.98 31.28
C CYS A 20 12.95 42.90 31.92
N SER A 21 12.78 43.02 33.24
CA SER A 21 11.83 42.31 34.09
C SER A 21 10.47 43.01 34.07
N GLY A 22 9.38 42.24 34.08
CA GLY A 22 8.03 42.77 34.30
C GLY A 22 7.00 41.65 34.42
N ASN A 23 6.76 41.18 35.65
CA ASN A 23 5.52 40.52 36.05
C ASN A 23 4.36 41.52 35.94
N ILE A 24 3.13 41.05 35.67
CA ILE A 24 1.88 41.46 36.37
C ILE A 24 0.66 40.68 35.83
N LEU A 25 0.08 39.93 36.77
CA LEU A 25 -1.34 39.74 37.15
C LEU A 25 -2.38 39.01 36.28
N ILE A 26 -3.19 38.30 37.08
CA ILE A 26 -4.37 37.46 36.91
C ILE A 26 -5.64 38.31 36.92
N SER A 27 -6.63 37.98 36.09
CA SER A 27 -8.09 38.12 36.35
C SER A 27 -8.84 37.34 35.25
N LYS A 28 -9.48 36.20 35.50
CA LYS A 28 -10.82 35.96 36.08
C LYS A 28 -11.95 36.87 35.57
N ASP A 29 -12.88 36.19 34.90
CA ASP A 29 -14.33 36.37 34.80
C ASP A 29 -14.89 37.65 34.17
N VAL A 30 -15.73 37.49 33.14
CA VAL A 30 -17.14 37.95 33.07
C VAL A 30 -17.79 37.42 31.77
N SER A 31 -18.91 36.71 31.92
CA SER A 31 -19.85 36.28 30.87
C SER A 31 -21.10 37.20 30.85
N PRO A 32 -22.20 36.90 30.12
CA PRO A 32 -22.59 37.66 28.93
C PRO A 32 -23.96 38.37 29.03
N THR A 33 -24.14 39.44 28.27
CA THR A 33 -25.43 40.12 27.98
C THR A 33 -25.22 40.97 26.72
N SER A 34 -26.14 41.29 25.80
CA SER A 34 -27.55 41.07 25.55
C SER A 34 -27.88 42.06 24.41
N LYS A 35 -28.55 41.60 23.34
CA LYS A 35 -29.47 42.35 22.45
C LYS A 35 -28.92 43.50 21.58
N ASP A 36 -29.21 43.42 20.29
CA ASP A 36 -29.96 44.40 19.46
C ASP A 36 -29.65 44.13 17.97
N ASN A 37 -30.44 43.33 17.26
CA ASN A 37 -31.67 43.69 16.53
C ASN A 37 -31.56 44.96 15.68
N TRP A 38 -31.41 44.79 14.37
CA TRP A 38 -31.88 45.74 13.35
C TRP A 38 -32.60 44.99 12.21
N PHE A 39 -33.91 45.28 12.11
CA PHE A 39 -34.79 45.37 10.93
C PHE A 39 -34.61 44.37 9.76
N SER A 40 -35.57 43.46 9.48
CA SER A 40 -36.87 43.68 8.80
C SER A 40 -36.71 44.38 7.44
N MET A 41 -37.27 43.94 6.30
CA MET A 41 -38.66 43.54 6.07
C MET A 41 -38.87 43.06 4.61
N LEU A 42 -40.03 42.44 4.37
CA LEU A 42 -40.76 42.24 3.09
C LEU A 42 -40.25 41.08 2.18
N SER A 43 -41.08 40.15 1.68
CA SER A 43 -42.52 40.21 1.38
C SER A 43 -43.13 38.79 1.33
N LEU A 44 -44.37 38.72 1.81
CA LEU A 44 -45.32 37.61 1.74
C LEU A 44 -45.80 37.35 0.30
N ARG A 45 -46.06 36.08 -0.05
CA ARG A 45 -47.33 35.72 -0.68
C ARG A 45 -47.71 34.27 -0.41
N SER A 46 -49.01 34.09 -0.18
CA SER A 46 -49.65 32.95 0.43
C SER A 46 -50.64 32.29 -0.54
N PHE A 47 -51.05 31.06 -0.20
CA PHE A 47 -52.24 30.29 -0.62
C PHE A 47 -52.39 29.83 -2.09
N TYR A 48 -52.58 28.52 -2.30
CA TYR A 48 -53.92 27.91 -2.38
C TYR A 48 -53.89 26.36 -2.45
N HIS A 49 -54.97 25.77 -1.91
CA HIS A 49 -55.34 24.35 -1.84
C HIS A 49 -55.62 23.69 -3.21
N SER A 50 -55.53 22.35 -3.32
CA SER A 50 -56.74 21.50 -3.39
C SER A 50 -56.43 20.00 -3.28
N THR A 51 -57.34 19.34 -2.59
CA THR A 51 -57.55 17.90 -2.46
C THR A 51 -58.18 17.32 -3.74
N ASN A 52 -57.89 16.05 -4.05
CA ASN A 52 -58.95 15.13 -4.48
C ASN A 52 -58.55 13.67 -4.30
N ALA A 53 -59.43 12.95 -3.60
CA ALA A 53 -59.50 11.50 -3.51
C ALA A 53 -60.44 10.96 -4.61
N SER A 54 -60.29 9.68 -5.00
CA SER A 54 -61.37 8.67 -5.06
C SER A 54 -61.15 7.59 -6.13
N ALA A 55 -61.73 6.40 -5.82
CA ALA A 55 -62.03 5.22 -6.62
C ALA A 55 -60.88 4.20 -6.83
N ALA A 56 -60.82 3.04 -6.15
CA ALA A 56 -61.75 1.90 -5.99
C ALA A 56 -61.85 0.98 -7.23
N ALA A 57 -61.31 -0.24 -7.13
CA ALA A 57 -61.86 -1.51 -7.65
C ALA A 57 -60.93 -2.70 -7.34
N ALA A 58 -61.51 -3.76 -6.77
CA ALA A 58 -60.92 -5.07 -6.46
C ALA A 58 -61.14 -6.06 -7.65
N PRO A 59 -61.11 -7.40 -7.49
CA PRO A 59 -59.98 -8.31 -7.26
C PRO A 59 -59.90 -9.45 -8.32
N ALA A 60 -59.01 -10.42 -8.08
CA ALA A 60 -58.98 -11.81 -8.62
C ALA A 60 -58.25 -12.07 -9.96
N ALA A 61 -57.27 -12.97 -9.91
CA ALA A 61 -57.38 -14.34 -10.47
C ALA A 61 -55.98 -14.95 -10.68
N ALA A 62 -55.82 -16.17 -10.19
CA ALA A 62 -54.64 -17.01 -10.36
C ALA A 62 -54.57 -17.61 -11.77
N VAL A 63 -53.38 -17.72 -12.36
CA VAL A 63 -52.98 -18.83 -13.27
C VAL A 63 -51.48 -19.10 -13.07
N ARG A 64 -51.15 -20.40 -12.92
CA ARG A 64 -49.80 -20.98 -12.77
C ARG A 64 -49.13 -21.20 -14.16
N PRO A 65 -48.17 -22.15 -14.32
CA PRO A 65 -46.72 -21.96 -14.49
C PRO A 65 -46.25 -22.34 -15.93
N GLN A 66 -44.93 -22.50 -16.13
CA GLN A 66 -44.20 -23.38 -17.11
C GLN A 66 -43.11 -22.61 -17.90
N THR A 67 -41.82 -22.93 -17.66
CA THR A 67 -40.85 -23.67 -18.54
C THR A 67 -40.10 -22.77 -19.52
N ILE A 68 -38.77 -22.58 -19.37
CA ILE A 68 -37.63 -23.27 -20.07
C ILE A 68 -37.59 -23.00 -21.59
N PHE A 69 -36.36 -22.69 -22.08
CA PHE A 69 -35.87 -22.45 -23.46
C PHE A 69 -35.98 -20.99 -23.92
N ASP A 70 -35.01 -20.33 -24.55
CA ASP A 70 -33.73 -20.72 -25.16
C ASP A 70 -32.81 -19.49 -25.30
N ASN A 71 -31.54 -19.73 -25.59
CA ASN A 71 -30.53 -18.71 -25.95
C ASN A 71 -30.80 -18.11 -27.35
N ASP A 72 -30.17 -16.95 -27.58
CA ASP A 72 -29.93 -16.28 -28.87
C ASP A 72 -30.94 -15.21 -29.31
N GLU A 73 -30.86 -14.00 -28.72
CA GLU A 73 -31.18 -12.76 -29.47
C GLU A 73 -30.21 -11.61 -29.12
N ILE A 74 -29.22 -11.42 -29.99
CA ILE A 74 -28.49 -10.15 -30.16
C ILE A 74 -29.48 -9.16 -30.80
N PRO A 75 -29.56 -7.90 -30.36
CA PRO A 75 -30.52 -6.94 -30.92
C PRO A 75 -30.28 -6.71 -32.44
N PRO A 76 -31.34 -6.53 -33.24
CA PRO A 76 -31.34 -6.59 -34.71
C PRO A 76 -30.53 -5.51 -35.44
N ASN A 77 -29.79 -4.65 -34.72
CA ASN A 77 -29.11 -3.49 -35.27
C ASN A 77 -27.56 -3.58 -35.22
N LEU A 78 -27.00 -4.77 -34.97
CA LEU A 78 -25.55 -5.01 -34.94
C LEU A 78 -25.16 -6.13 -35.91
N THR A 79 -25.01 -5.80 -37.20
CA THR A 79 -24.41 -6.68 -38.19
C THR A 79 -22.91 -6.41 -38.28
N PHE A 80 -22.08 -7.35 -37.79
CA PHE A 80 -20.63 -7.27 -37.96
C PHE A 80 -20.25 -7.74 -39.37
N ASP A 81 -19.66 -6.83 -40.15
CA ASP A 81 -19.28 -7.06 -41.53
C ASP A 81 -18.02 -7.93 -41.62
N LYS A 82 -18.18 -9.20 -42.05
CA LYS A 82 -17.11 -10.22 -42.05
C LYS A 82 -15.95 -9.94 -43.01
N LYS A 83 -16.03 -8.88 -43.83
CA LYS A 83 -14.98 -8.46 -44.78
C LYS A 83 -14.17 -7.25 -44.29
N SER A 84 -14.50 -6.70 -43.12
CA SER A 84 -13.73 -5.61 -42.50
C SER A 84 -12.31 -6.06 -42.13
N SER A 85 -11.30 -5.30 -42.57
CA SER A 85 -9.88 -5.52 -42.29
C SER A 85 -9.47 -5.37 -40.81
N PHE A 86 -10.44 -5.08 -39.93
CA PHE A 86 -10.24 -4.84 -38.49
C PHE A 86 -10.67 -6.01 -37.59
N ALA A 87 -11.14 -7.14 -38.14
CA ALA A 87 -11.44 -8.33 -37.33
C ALA A 87 -10.14 -9.07 -36.96
N PRO A 88 -9.94 -9.47 -35.68
CA PRO A 88 -8.78 -10.29 -35.31
C PRO A 88 -8.90 -11.67 -35.99
N LYS A 89 -8.00 -11.96 -36.93
CA LYS A 89 -7.90 -13.28 -37.55
C LYS A 89 -7.42 -14.28 -36.51
N THR A 90 -8.33 -15.05 -35.91
CA THR A 90 -7.98 -16.24 -35.15
C THR A 90 -7.61 -17.34 -36.14
N LYS A 91 -6.32 -17.66 -36.27
CA LYS A 91 -5.92 -18.95 -36.85
C LYS A 91 -6.26 -20.02 -35.81
N PRO A 92 -6.95 -21.12 -36.17
CA PRO A 92 -7.06 -22.26 -35.27
C PRO A 92 -5.66 -22.85 -35.08
N VAL A 93 -5.17 -22.85 -33.84
CA VAL A 93 -4.01 -23.64 -33.44
C VAL A 93 -4.51 -25.06 -33.23
N VAL A 94 -4.16 -25.96 -34.14
CA VAL A 94 -4.30 -27.40 -33.93
C VAL A 94 -3.23 -27.77 -32.92
N VAL A 95 -3.64 -28.06 -31.69
CA VAL A 95 -2.78 -28.72 -30.71
C VAL A 95 -3.00 -30.21 -30.89
N ASP A 96 -2.03 -30.88 -31.52
CA ASP A 96 -2.01 -32.34 -31.58
C ASP A 96 -1.81 -32.86 -30.15
N VAL A 97 -2.86 -33.43 -29.58
CA VAL A 97 -2.81 -34.18 -28.33
C VAL A 97 -2.28 -35.58 -28.68
N PRO A 98 -1.10 -35.99 -28.19
CA PRO A 98 -0.64 -37.36 -28.39
C PRO A 98 -1.56 -38.33 -27.65
N GLN A 99 -2.03 -39.33 -28.40
CA GLN A 99 -2.90 -40.41 -27.96
C GLN A 99 -2.24 -41.22 -26.85
N VAL A 100 -2.93 -41.37 -25.73
CA VAL A 100 -2.60 -42.31 -24.65
C VAL A 100 -2.72 -43.71 -25.21
N SER A 101 -1.60 -44.43 -25.31
CA SER A 101 -1.56 -45.84 -25.66
C SER A 101 -1.69 -46.72 -24.40
N LYS A 102 -2.21 -47.91 -24.66
CA LYS A 102 -2.75 -48.95 -23.76
C LYS A 102 -1.90 -49.31 -22.53
N PRO A 103 -2.53 -49.86 -21.47
CA PRO A 103 -1.82 -50.34 -20.28
C PRO A 103 -0.98 -51.58 -20.62
N VAL A 104 0.28 -51.56 -20.20
CA VAL A 104 1.24 -52.67 -20.29
C VAL A 104 1.11 -53.51 -19.02
N GLU A 105 1.15 -54.83 -19.23
CA GLU A 105 1.06 -55.89 -18.22
C GLU A 105 2.17 -55.80 -17.16
N ILE A 106 1.81 -56.28 -15.97
CA ILE A 106 2.63 -56.35 -14.77
C ILE A 106 3.45 -57.64 -14.86
N ASP A 107 4.77 -57.51 -14.96
CA ASP A 107 5.69 -58.60 -14.68
C ASP A 107 6.34 -58.33 -13.31
N GLU A 108 6.10 -59.27 -12.39
CA GLU A 108 6.77 -59.37 -11.10
C GLU A 108 8.20 -59.84 -11.32
N ASP A 109 9.19 -59.02 -10.97
CA ASP A 109 10.54 -59.51 -10.71
C ASP A 109 11.16 -58.74 -9.52
N GLU A 110 11.58 -59.54 -8.55
CA GLU A 110 12.22 -59.18 -7.31
C GLU A 110 13.51 -58.39 -7.54
N GLN A 111 13.65 -57.24 -6.86
CA GLN A 111 14.97 -56.72 -6.50
C GLN A 111 14.92 -55.74 -5.32
N GLN A 112 15.46 -56.26 -4.23
CA GLN A 112 15.81 -55.72 -2.93
C GLN A 112 16.70 -54.46 -3.01
N ILE A 113 16.27 -53.33 -2.41
CA ILE A 113 17.16 -52.22 -2.04
C ILE A 113 16.75 -51.66 -0.68
N ASP A 114 17.73 -51.69 0.22
CA ASP A 114 17.68 -51.37 1.64
C ASP A 114 17.51 -49.87 1.94
N GLU A 115 16.84 -49.58 3.06
CA GLU A 115 16.80 -48.28 3.73
C GLU A 115 18.15 -47.95 4.41
N PRO A 116 18.63 -46.68 4.38
CA PRO A 116 19.88 -46.34 5.03
C PRO A 116 19.70 -46.09 6.55
N GLN A 117 20.34 -46.96 7.33
CA GLN A 117 20.51 -46.82 8.78
C GLN A 117 21.43 -45.66 9.15
N THR A 118 20.99 -44.85 10.11
CA THR A 118 21.82 -43.84 10.78
C THR A 118 22.45 -44.43 12.04
N ALA A 119 23.77 -44.62 11.95
CA ALA A 119 24.79 -44.68 12.99
C ALA A 119 24.36 -44.89 14.46
N SER A 120 24.56 -46.11 14.97
CA SER A 120 24.87 -46.36 16.39
C SER A 120 26.27 -46.99 16.48
N ALA A 121 27.19 -46.26 17.10
CA ALA A 121 28.50 -46.77 17.48
C ALA A 121 28.38 -47.39 18.88
N ALA A 122 28.34 -48.72 18.95
CA ALA A 122 28.55 -49.48 20.16
C ALA A 122 29.90 -50.19 20.05
N ARG A 123 30.82 -49.85 20.95
CA ARG A 123 32.08 -50.55 21.16
C ARG A 123 31.98 -51.30 22.49
N GLU A 124 32.08 -52.62 22.38
CA GLU A 124 32.80 -53.55 23.25
C GLU A 124 32.57 -53.42 24.77
N THR A 125 31.73 -54.31 25.28
CA THR A 125 31.74 -54.77 26.67
C THR A 125 32.94 -55.70 26.87
N GLU A 126 33.93 -55.27 27.65
CA GLU A 126 34.85 -56.17 28.33
C GLU A 126 34.45 -56.29 29.80
N GLU A 127 34.44 -57.53 30.25
CA GLU A 127 34.27 -58.00 31.62
C GLU A 127 35.33 -57.36 32.54
N LEU A 128 34.91 -56.91 33.72
CA LEU A 128 35.80 -56.77 34.87
C LEU A 128 35.03 -57.09 36.14
N GLU A 129 35.62 -58.01 36.88
CA GLU A 129 35.12 -58.77 38.01
C GLU A 129 34.92 -57.92 39.28
N ASP A 130 34.01 -58.42 40.11
CA ASP A 130 33.92 -58.32 41.57
C ASP A 130 35.04 -57.54 42.29
N TYR A 131 34.65 -56.44 42.95
CA TYR A 131 35.20 -56.06 44.25
C TYR A 131 34.05 -55.60 45.15
N LEU A 132 33.63 -56.52 46.02
CA LEU A 132 33.09 -56.16 47.33
C LEU A 132 34.26 -55.58 48.13
N ASP A 133 34.16 -54.34 48.54
CA ASP A 133 34.79 -53.86 49.77
C ASP A 133 33.77 -52.98 50.50
N ASP A 134 33.53 -53.39 51.73
CA ASP A 134 32.71 -52.76 52.76
C ASP A 134 33.33 -51.42 53.21
N ASP A 135 32.52 -50.69 54.00
CA ASP A 135 32.87 -49.56 54.87
C ASP A 135 32.88 -48.16 54.23
N ASP A 136 31.74 -47.47 54.31
CA ASP A 136 31.52 -46.44 55.35
C ASP A 136 30.17 -45.72 55.12
N ASP A 137 29.24 -45.95 56.04
CA ASP A 137 28.08 -45.11 56.27
C ASP A 137 28.58 -43.71 56.69
N ASP A 138 28.49 -42.71 55.80
CA ASP A 138 28.58 -41.32 56.18
C ASP A 138 27.43 -40.50 55.58
N ASP A 139 26.59 -40.04 56.51
CA ASP A 139 25.38 -39.26 56.37
C ASP A 139 25.54 -38.02 55.46
N LEU A 140 24.79 -37.96 54.36
CA LEU A 140 24.40 -36.70 53.73
C LEU A 140 22.93 -36.73 53.36
N GLU A 141 22.06 -36.62 54.37
CA GLU A 141 20.70 -36.09 54.21
C GLU A 141 20.78 -34.63 53.78
N GLY A 142 21.00 -34.42 52.48
CA GLY A 142 20.76 -33.14 51.84
C GLY A 142 19.28 -33.00 51.55
N ASP A 143 18.55 -32.30 52.42
CA ASP A 143 17.21 -31.77 52.13
C ASP A 143 17.29 -30.88 50.88
N PHE A 144 17.13 -31.49 49.70
CA PHE A 144 17.10 -30.76 48.44
C PHE A 144 15.71 -30.13 48.30
N ASP A 145 15.56 -28.98 48.96
CA ASP A 145 14.34 -28.17 48.98
C ASP A 145 13.98 -27.70 47.56
N PHE A 146 13.23 -28.54 46.84
CA PHE A 146 12.71 -28.27 45.49
C PHE A 146 11.71 -27.10 45.47
N SER A 147 11.36 -26.54 46.63
CA SER A 147 10.40 -25.45 46.81
C SER A 147 10.97 -24.07 46.43
N SER A 148 12.29 -23.89 46.45
CA SER A 148 12.90 -22.57 46.23
C SER A 148 13.43 -22.32 44.80
N SER A 149 13.45 -23.34 43.94
CA SER A 149 13.77 -23.16 42.52
C SER A 149 12.54 -22.68 41.75
N VAL A 150 12.15 -21.42 41.95
CA VAL A 150 11.29 -20.70 41.00
C VAL A 150 12.05 -20.68 39.68
N ARG A 151 11.76 -21.64 38.81
CA ARG A 151 12.27 -21.66 37.44
C ARG A 151 11.96 -20.27 36.86
N PRO A 152 12.95 -19.54 36.32
CA PRO A 152 12.67 -18.24 35.76
C PRO A 152 11.55 -18.42 34.73
N VAL A 153 10.42 -17.73 34.93
CA VAL A 153 9.34 -17.71 33.97
C VAL A 153 9.91 -17.07 32.72
N ILE A 154 10.28 -17.88 31.73
CA ILE A 154 10.73 -17.40 30.43
C ILE A 154 9.48 -16.76 29.80
N PRO A 155 9.45 -15.43 29.60
CA PRO A 155 8.31 -14.82 28.93
C PRO A 155 8.24 -15.40 27.52
N LEU A 156 7.05 -15.86 27.13
CA LEU A 156 6.77 -16.24 25.75
C LEU A 156 7.08 -15.03 24.84
N PRO A 157 7.57 -15.25 23.62
CA PRO A 157 7.79 -14.15 22.69
C PRO A 157 6.48 -13.37 22.47
N ASP A 158 6.58 -12.03 22.48
CA ASP A 158 5.46 -11.12 22.26
C ASP A 158 4.99 -11.23 20.81
N ARG A 159 3.95 -12.04 20.60
CA ARG A 159 3.39 -12.26 19.28
C ARG A 159 2.47 -11.10 18.89
N LEU A 160 2.66 -10.59 17.68
CA LEU A 160 1.81 -9.55 17.09
C LEU A 160 0.42 -10.10 16.81
N HIS A 161 -0.59 -9.67 17.58
CA HIS A 161 -1.98 -10.05 17.37
C HIS A 161 -2.80 -8.87 16.84
N GLN A 162 -3.69 -9.13 15.88
CA GLN A 162 -4.57 -8.12 15.29
C GLN A 162 -6.02 -8.61 15.28
N SER A 163 -6.96 -7.73 15.63
CA SER A 163 -8.40 -8.05 15.56
C SER A 163 -8.91 -8.08 14.13
N ILE A 164 -9.78 -9.05 13.85
CA ILE A 164 -10.49 -9.20 12.59
C ILE A 164 -11.87 -8.56 12.73
N TYR A 165 -12.27 -7.79 11.72
CA TYR A 165 -13.59 -7.17 11.63
C TYR A 165 -14.43 -7.78 10.48
N HIS A 166 -15.74 -7.84 10.65
CA HIS A 166 -16.66 -8.16 9.56
C HIS A 166 -16.77 -6.97 8.59
N GLY A 167 -16.76 -7.26 7.29
CA GLY A 167 -16.81 -6.22 6.25
C GLY A 167 -18.14 -5.47 6.19
N SER A 168 -19.26 -6.17 6.44
CA SER A 168 -20.62 -5.62 6.43
C SER A 168 -20.93 -4.77 7.66
N ASP A 169 -20.67 -5.33 8.84
CA ASP A 169 -21.25 -4.82 10.10
C ASP A 169 -20.20 -4.15 11.01
N GLY A 170 -18.92 -4.21 10.65
CA GLY A 170 -17.82 -3.65 11.46
C GLY A 170 -17.63 -4.32 12.83
N SER A 171 -18.38 -5.38 13.11
CA SER A 171 -18.28 -6.14 14.36
C SER A 171 -16.98 -6.96 14.39
N LYS A 172 -16.43 -7.17 15.59
CA LYS A 172 -15.21 -7.95 15.79
C LYS A 172 -15.53 -9.44 15.62
N SER A 173 -14.93 -10.09 14.62
CA SER A 173 -15.15 -11.50 14.32
C SER A 173 -14.13 -12.42 15.00
N GLY A 174 -12.90 -11.94 15.24
CA GLY A 174 -11.85 -12.75 15.84
C GLY A 174 -10.53 -12.01 16.04
N THR A 175 -9.46 -12.76 16.28
CA THR A 175 -8.08 -12.26 16.40
C THR A 175 -7.15 -13.21 15.62
N ILE A 176 -6.17 -12.66 14.89
CA ILE A 176 -5.15 -13.43 14.17
C ILE A 176 -3.75 -13.01 14.62
N TRP A 177 -2.80 -13.93 14.53
CA TRP A 177 -1.38 -13.68 14.74
C TRP A 177 -0.73 -13.28 13.40
N LEU A 178 -0.03 -12.15 13.38
CA LEU A 178 0.70 -11.66 12.21
C LEU A 178 2.13 -12.19 12.20
N ASN A 179 2.69 -12.40 11.01
CA ASN A 179 4.10 -12.78 10.88
C ASN A 179 5.04 -11.61 11.24
N GLU A 180 5.88 -11.82 12.26
CA GLU A 180 6.87 -10.86 12.74
C GLU A 180 7.92 -10.48 11.68
N SER A 181 8.26 -11.39 10.76
CA SER A 181 9.25 -11.12 9.70
C SER A 181 8.80 -10.02 8.72
N VAL A 182 7.47 -9.85 8.57
CA VAL A 182 6.83 -8.91 7.63
C VAL A 182 6.30 -7.67 8.35
N PHE A 183 5.64 -7.86 9.50
CA PHE A 183 4.93 -6.80 10.24
C PHE A 183 5.64 -6.35 11.52
N GLY A 184 6.68 -7.06 11.96
CA GLY A 184 7.41 -6.80 13.19
C GLY A 184 8.80 -6.21 13.01
N ILE A 185 9.09 -5.56 11.88
CA ILE A 185 10.43 -5.00 11.64
C ILE A 185 10.74 -3.88 12.65
N ASP A 186 11.85 -4.07 13.36
CA ASP A 186 12.46 -3.07 14.23
C ASP A 186 13.99 -3.10 14.09
N PRO A 187 14.66 -1.95 13.84
CA PRO A 187 14.12 -0.61 13.66
C PRO A 187 13.47 -0.37 12.29
N ILE A 188 12.48 0.54 12.23
CA ILE A 188 11.86 0.95 10.96
C ILE A 188 12.85 1.77 10.13
N ARG A 189 13.14 1.29 8.92
CA ARG A 189 14.11 1.90 8.00
C ARG A 189 13.50 2.99 7.10
N ILE A 190 13.47 4.21 7.62
CA ILE A 190 12.92 5.40 6.94
C ILE A 190 13.69 5.74 5.65
N ASP A 191 15.01 5.49 5.63
CA ASP A 191 15.90 5.67 4.48
C ASP A 191 15.43 4.87 3.25
N LEU A 192 15.13 3.58 3.45
CA LEU A 192 14.67 2.69 2.39
C LEU A 192 13.24 3.01 1.95
N ILE A 193 12.39 3.41 2.89
CA ILE A 193 11.04 3.87 2.59
C ILE A 193 11.10 5.09 1.67
N LYS A 194 11.91 6.11 2.01
CA LYS A 194 12.10 7.31 1.18
C LYS A 194 12.65 6.97 -0.20
N GLN A 195 13.67 6.11 -0.27
CA GLN A 195 14.24 5.68 -1.55
C GLN A 195 13.20 4.96 -2.42
N SER A 196 12.34 4.14 -1.83
CA SER A 196 11.26 3.45 -2.55
C SER A 196 10.20 4.41 -3.10
N VAL A 197 9.85 5.45 -2.32
CA VAL A 197 8.92 6.50 -2.75
C VAL A 197 9.50 7.29 -3.91
N ASP A 198 10.77 7.68 -3.83
CA ASP A 198 11.44 8.40 -4.91
C ASP A 198 11.53 7.55 -6.18
N TYR A 199 11.87 6.26 -6.04
CA TYR A 199 11.85 5.30 -7.14
C TYR A 199 10.48 5.25 -7.83
N ILE A 200 9.38 5.13 -7.07
CA ILE A 200 8.02 5.10 -7.62
C ILE A 200 7.67 6.44 -8.28
N ARG A 201 7.98 7.58 -7.65
CA ARG A 201 7.70 8.91 -8.22
C ARG A 201 8.47 9.16 -9.50
N ASN A 202 9.72 8.72 -9.58
CA ASN A 202 10.56 8.81 -10.78
C ASN A 202 10.01 7.92 -11.92
N LYS A 203 9.54 6.70 -11.61
CA LYS A 203 8.85 5.84 -12.58
C LYS A 203 7.55 6.47 -13.11
N ILE A 204 6.74 7.07 -12.24
CA ILE A 204 5.52 7.80 -12.65
C ILE A 204 5.88 9.03 -13.49
N ARG A 205 6.98 9.73 -13.17
CA ARG A 205 7.44 10.89 -13.93
C ARG A 205 7.81 10.52 -15.36
N GLY A 206 8.44 9.36 -15.55
CA GLY A 206 8.80 8.77 -16.85
C GLY A 206 9.66 9.70 -17.71
N ARG A 207 9.52 9.59 -19.04
CA ARG A 207 10.18 10.48 -19.99
C ARG A 207 9.50 11.84 -20.02
N ARG A 208 10.26 12.89 -19.72
CA ARG A 208 9.79 14.29 -19.82
C ARG A 208 10.59 15.03 -20.88
N LYS A 209 9.87 15.65 -21.82
CA LYS A 209 10.46 16.49 -22.85
C LYS A 209 10.34 17.96 -22.42
N ALA A 210 11.48 18.58 -22.17
CA ALA A 210 11.59 20.03 -22.02
C ALA A 210 12.82 20.47 -22.81
N LYS A 211 12.68 21.50 -23.64
CA LYS A 211 13.77 22.00 -24.47
C LYS A 211 13.78 23.51 -24.46
N THR A 212 14.95 24.08 -24.16
CA THR A 212 15.23 25.49 -24.38
C THR A 212 16.11 25.66 -25.60
N LYS A 213 15.91 26.75 -26.32
CA LYS A 213 16.76 27.09 -27.45
C LYS A 213 18.16 27.48 -26.97
N THR A 214 19.16 26.77 -27.46
CA THR A 214 20.57 27.14 -27.33
C THR A 214 20.90 28.30 -28.27
N ILE A 215 22.12 28.87 -28.14
CA ILE A 215 22.55 30.02 -28.97
C ILE A 215 22.42 29.75 -30.47
N SER A 216 22.66 28.51 -30.91
CA SER A 216 22.51 28.10 -32.31
C SER A 216 21.05 27.98 -32.77
N GLU A 217 20.11 27.75 -31.86
CA GLU A 217 18.71 27.45 -32.17
C GLU A 217 17.76 28.65 -32.05
N VAL A 218 18.14 29.69 -31.28
CA VAL A 218 17.41 30.97 -31.27
C VAL A 218 17.46 31.57 -32.69
N SER A 219 16.61 32.53 -33.07
CA SER A 219 16.65 33.24 -34.38
C SER A 219 17.43 34.57 -34.31
N GLY A 220 17.97 35.07 -35.44
CA GLY A 220 18.77 36.31 -35.51
C GLY A 220 20.05 36.22 -36.36
N SER A 221 20.93 37.21 -36.27
CA SER A 221 22.22 37.23 -37.00
C SER A 221 23.40 36.73 -36.15
N GLY A 222 24.32 35.98 -36.76
CA GLY A 222 25.65 35.66 -36.21
C GLY A 222 26.67 36.78 -36.43
N ARG A 223 26.30 37.85 -37.13
CA ARG A 223 27.18 38.99 -37.41
C ARG A 223 27.51 39.75 -36.13
N LYS A 224 28.75 40.24 -36.05
CA LYS A 224 29.17 41.15 -34.99
C LYS A 224 28.29 42.39 -34.97
N VAL A 225 27.66 42.66 -33.82
CA VAL A 225 26.68 43.74 -33.68
C VAL A 225 27.33 45.12 -33.83
N ARG A 226 28.60 45.25 -33.42
CA ARG A 226 29.37 46.49 -33.52
C ARG A 226 30.88 46.24 -33.42
N GLN A 227 31.67 47.25 -33.75
CA GLN A 227 33.14 47.18 -33.74
C GLN A 227 33.70 46.88 -32.35
N GLN A 228 34.87 46.24 -32.31
CA GLN A 228 35.50 45.76 -31.07
C GLN A 228 35.92 46.89 -30.12
N LYS A 229 36.25 48.06 -30.68
CA LYS A 229 36.67 49.29 -29.98
C LYS A 229 35.96 50.49 -30.63
N GLY A 230 36.05 51.68 -30.02
CA GLY A 230 35.50 52.94 -30.55
C GLY A 230 34.01 53.19 -30.30
N SER A 231 33.24 52.20 -29.82
CA SER A 231 31.78 52.31 -29.65
C SER A 231 31.30 52.78 -28.26
N GLY A 232 32.19 52.93 -27.27
CA GLY A 232 31.85 53.32 -25.88
C GLY A 232 30.97 52.32 -25.09
N LYS A 233 30.44 51.27 -25.72
CA LYS A 233 29.56 50.25 -25.09
C LYS A 233 30.34 48.97 -24.71
N ALA A 234 29.78 48.14 -23.84
CA ALA A 234 30.35 46.84 -23.44
C ALA A 234 30.45 45.87 -24.64
N ARG A 235 31.58 45.20 -24.90
CA ARG A 235 31.83 44.38 -26.12
C ARG A 235 30.74 43.35 -26.41
N ALA A 236 30.34 43.21 -27.68
CA ALA A 236 29.31 42.24 -28.11
C ALA A 236 29.71 41.51 -29.39
N GLY A 237 29.56 40.18 -29.37
CA GLY A 237 29.92 39.29 -30.48
C GLY A 237 28.80 39.00 -31.46
N HIS A 238 27.56 38.82 -31.00
CA HIS A 238 26.38 38.51 -31.82
C HIS A 238 25.12 38.97 -31.07
N SER A 239 23.93 38.86 -31.68
CA SER A 239 22.68 39.40 -31.11
C SER A 239 21.86 38.44 -30.25
N ARG A 240 22.37 37.24 -29.97
CA ARG A 240 21.67 36.17 -29.22
C ARG A 240 22.25 35.74 -27.85
N PRO A 241 23.22 36.44 -27.24
CA PRO A 241 23.82 35.92 -26.01
C PRO A 241 22.80 35.91 -24.86
N ALA A 242 23.03 35.07 -23.85
CA ALA A 242 22.02 34.81 -22.82
C ALA A 242 21.64 36.02 -21.96
N HIS A 243 22.53 37.02 -21.86
CA HIS A 243 22.27 38.25 -21.12
C HIS A 243 21.43 39.27 -21.91
N TRP A 244 21.14 39.02 -23.20
CA TRP A 244 20.31 39.90 -24.01
C TRP A 244 18.84 39.48 -23.93
N ARG A 245 17.95 40.48 -24.06
CA ARG A 245 16.51 40.23 -24.20
C ARG A 245 16.26 39.43 -25.48
N GLY A 246 15.51 38.35 -25.39
CA GLY A 246 15.29 37.42 -26.52
C GLY A 246 16.49 36.53 -26.86
N GLY A 247 17.56 36.57 -26.05
CA GLY A 247 18.73 35.71 -26.20
C GLY A 247 18.47 34.26 -25.75
N ALA A 248 19.45 33.39 -26.01
CA ALA A 248 19.37 31.97 -25.65
C ALA A 248 19.48 31.71 -24.14
N LYS A 249 18.99 30.57 -23.68
CA LYS A 249 19.21 30.14 -22.28
C LYS A 249 20.51 29.34 -22.19
N ALA A 250 21.45 29.79 -21.36
CA ALA A 250 22.77 29.14 -21.20
C ALA A 250 22.66 27.74 -20.57
N HIS A 251 21.96 27.62 -19.45
CA HIS A 251 21.74 26.37 -18.72
C HIS A 251 20.24 26.05 -18.60
N GLY A 252 19.58 25.89 -19.74
CA GLY A 252 18.21 25.38 -19.78
C GLY A 252 18.15 23.87 -20.06
N PRO A 253 16.97 23.24 -19.92
CA PRO A 253 16.78 21.84 -20.29
C PRO A 253 17.10 21.65 -21.78
N LYS A 254 18.02 20.72 -22.08
CA LYS A 254 18.51 20.53 -23.45
C LYS A 254 17.71 19.49 -24.23
N ASN A 255 17.20 18.46 -23.56
CA ASN A 255 16.64 17.25 -24.20
C ASN A 255 15.54 16.59 -23.36
N THR A 256 14.98 15.50 -23.91
CA THR A 256 14.17 14.55 -23.15
C THR A 256 15.01 13.91 -22.04
N VAL A 257 14.57 14.04 -20.79
CA VAL A 257 15.17 13.36 -19.64
C VAL A 257 14.28 12.19 -19.27
N ASP A 258 14.86 11.00 -19.16
CA ASP A 258 14.16 9.83 -18.61
C ASP A 258 14.42 9.71 -17.11
N TYR A 259 13.38 9.98 -16.31
CA TYR A 259 13.45 9.79 -14.87
C TYR A 259 13.18 8.32 -14.49
N GLY A 260 12.62 7.52 -15.41
CA GLY A 260 12.26 6.13 -15.17
C GLY A 260 13.46 5.20 -15.05
N ASP A 261 14.65 5.61 -15.48
CA ASP A 261 15.86 4.76 -15.46
C ASP A 261 16.49 4.59 -14.08
N VAL A 262 16.02 5.32 -13.07
CA VAL A 262 16.46 5.13 -11.69
C VAL A 262 16.10 3.71 -11.22
N LYS A 263 17.13 2.91 -10.91
CA LYS A 263 17.01 1.54 -10.43
C LYS A 263 17.10 1.50 -8.91
N MET A 264 16.51 0.45 -8.34
CA MET A 264 16.55 0.17 -6.90
C MET A 264 16.57 -1.34 -6.72
N ASN A 265 17.44 -1.82 -5.82
CA ASN A 265 17.69 -3.24 -5.58
C ASN A 265 16.42 -3.95 -5.08
N LYS A 266 16.24 -5.21 -5.49
CA LYS A 266 15.05 -6.00 -5.12
C LYS A 266 14.91 -6.16 -3.60
N LYS A 267 15.99 -6.55 -2.91
CA LYS A 267 16.00 -6.69 -1.44
C LYS A 267 15.66 -5.38 -0.72
N CYS A 268 16.17 -4.25 -1.19
CA CYS A 268 15.82 -2.93 -0.65
C CYS A 268 14.32 -2.61 -0.83
N LYS A 269 13.71 -3.02 -1.95
CA LYS A 269 12.26 -2.84 -2.18
C LYS A 269 11.43 -3.70 -1.22
N SER A 270 11.83 -4.95 -1.05
CA SER A 270 11.17 -5.86 -0.10
C SER A 270 11.24 -5.33 1.33
N LEU A 271 12.43 -4.91 1.76
CA LEU A 271 12.63 -4.37 3.10
C LEU A 271 11.87 -3.05 3.32
N ALA A 272 11.80 -2.18 2.30
CA ALA A 272 11.00 -0.97 2.35
C ALA A 272 9.50 -1.28 2.51
N MET A 273 8.99 -2.30 1.81
CA MET A 273 7.58 -2.72 1.94
C MET A 273 7.28 -3.23 3.34
N ARG A 274 8.08 -4.17 3.85
CA ARG A 274 7.92 -4.73 5.19
C ARG A 274 8.02 -3.64 6.28
N SER A 275 8.99 -2.73 6.16
CA SER A 275 9.12 -1.59 7.08
C SER A 275 7.89 -0.68 7.07
N THR A 276 7.29 -0.47 5.89
CA THR A 276 6.07 0.35 5.74
C THR A 276 4.86 -0.33 6.37
N LEU A 277 4.70 -1.64 6.16
CA LEU A 277 3.61 -2.42 6.78
C LEU A 277 3.76 -2.46 8.31
N SER A 278 4.97 -2.70 8.79
CA SER A 278 5.29 -2.68 10.23
C SER A 278 4.97 -1.32 10.87
N GLN A 279 5.28 -0.22 10.17
CA GLN A 279 4.92 1.12 10.63
C GLN A 279 3.40 1.30 10.74
N LYS A 280 2.62 0.83 9.76
CA LYS A 280 1.14 0.92 9.80
C LYS A 280 0.52 0.13 10.95
N VAL A 281 1.12 -1.01 11.30
CA VAL A 281 0.71 -1.81 12.47
C VAL A 281 1.06 -1.06 13.76
N LYS A 282 2.28 -0.55 13.90
CA LYS A 282 2.70 0.24 15.08
C LYS A 282 1.85 1.50 15.30
N GLU A 283 1.39 2.14 14.22
CA GLU A 283 0.49 3.29 14.29
C GLU A 283 -0.97 2.93 14.61
N GLY A 284 -1.35 1.65 14.61
CA GLY A 284 -2.75 1.22 14.77
C GLY A 284 -3.64 1.53 13.55
N ASN A 285 -3.02 1.84 12.40
CA ASN A 285 -3.70 2.21 11.15
C ASN A 285 -3.97 1.01 10.23
N PHE A 286 -3.58 -0.19 10.66
CA PHE A 286 -3.78 -1.45 9.95
C PHE A 286 -5.08 -2.12 10.43
N ILE A 287 -6.03 -2.29 9.52
CA ILE A 287 -7.35 -2.86 9.81
C ILE A 287 -7.50 -4.14 8.99
N LEU A 288 -7.82 -5.23 9.67
CA LEU A 288 -8.02 -6.52 9.05
C LEU A 288 -9.51 -6.84 8.96
N VAL A 289 -9.95 -7.21 7.76
CA VAL A 289 -11.34 -7.55 7.46
C VAL A 289 -11.41 -8.99 6.99
N ASP A 290 -12.43 -9.73 7.39
CA ASP A 290 -12.65 -11.11 6.94
C ASP A 290 -12.82 -11.18 5.41
N HIS A 291 -13.94 -10.65 4.92
CA HIS A 291 -14.28 -10.56 3.51
C HIS A 291 -14.96 -9.23 3.19
N LEU A 292 -14.73 -8.70 1.99
CA LEU A 292 -15.29 -7.41 1.55
C LEU A 292 -16.10 -7.58 0.26
N GLN A 293 -17.23 -8.28 0.38
CA GLN A 293 -18.16 -8.47 -0.73
C GLN A 293 -19.32 -7.47 -0.63
N LEU A 294 -19.51 -6.66 -1.67
CA LEU A 294 -20.62 -5.72 -1.75
C LEU A 294 -21.75 -6.30 -2.60
N PRO A 295 -23.00 -6.33 -2.09
CA PRO A 295 -24.15 -6.83 -2.85
C PRO A 295 -24.53 -5.88 -4.01
N SER A 296 -24.20 -4.59 -3.89
CA SER A 296 -24.52 -3.57 -4.89
C SER A 296 -23.29 -2.73 -5.26
N HIS A 297 -23.23 -2.29 -6.51
CA HIS A 297 -22.19 -1.38 -7.04
C HIS A 297 -22.45 0.10 -6.71
N LYS A 298 -23.50 0.43 -5.93
CA LYS A 298 -23.86 1.81 -5.59
C LYS A 298 -22.91 2.40 -4.56
N THR A 299 -22.28 3.52 -4.91
CA THR A 299 -21.33 4.28 -4.09
C THR A 299 -21.90 4.71 -2.74
N LYS A 300 -23.20 5.04 -2.68
CA LYS A 300 -23.89 5.48 -1.45
C LYS A 300 -23.88 4.40 -0.36
N HIS A 301 -24.08 3.12 -0.73
CA HIS A 301 -24.04 2.04 0.25
C HIS A 301 -22.62 1.81 0.76
N PHE A 302 -21.63 1.87 -0.13
CA PHE A 302 -20.24 1.69 0.24
C PHE A 302 -19.69 2.84 1.10
N ALA A 303 -20.05 4.09 0.80
CA ALA A 303 -19.67 5.25 1.62
C ALA A 303 -20.21 5.13 3.05
N LYS A 304 -21.50 4.78 3.20
CA LYS A 304 -22.12 4.56 4.52
C LYS A 304 -21.40 3.47 5.32
N MET A 305 -21.13 2.32 4.69
CA MET A 305 -20.41 1.23 5.33
C MET A 305 -19.01 1.65 5.81
N LEU A 306 -18.28 2.44 5.01
CA LEU A 306 -16.96 2.95 5.40
C LEU A 306 -17.03 3.98 6.55
N GLU A 307 -18.06 4.80 6.57
CA GLU A 307 -18.30 5.80 7.61
C GLU A 307 -18.69 5.15 8.94
N GLU A 308 -19.68 4.26 8.92
CA GLU A 308 -20.26 3.61 10.10
C GLU A 308 -19.26 2.64 10.75
N ASN A 309 -18.56 1.82 9.95
CA ASN A 309 -17.73 0.73 10.48
C ASN A 309 -16.29 1.16 10.77
N PHE A 310 -15.73 2.03 9.93
CA PHE A 310 -14.30 2.37 9.98
C PHE A 310 -14.03 3.85 10.22
N GLY A 311 -15.06 4.71 10.29
CA GLY A 311 -14.90 6.15 10.45
C GLY A 311 -14.16 6.81 9.28
N ILE A 312 -14.28 6.26 8.08
CA ILE A 312 -13.62 6.73 6.85
C ILE A 312 -14.68 7.41 5.99
N GLY A 313 -14.58 8.74 5.76
CA GLY A 313 -15.52 9.39 4.83
C GLY A 313 -15.96 10.84 5.10
N LYS A 314 -15.37 11.61 6.02
CA LYS A 314 -15.75 13.03 6.13
C LYS A 314 -15.46 13.79 4.83
N HIS A 315 -16.51 14.37 4.24
CA HIS A 315 -16.47 15.00 2.91
C HIS A 315 -15.47 16.16 2.78
N ASP A 316 -15.00 16.79 3.87
CA ASP A 316 -14.12 17.96 3.79
C ASP A 316 -12.78 17.83 4.55
N GLY A 317 -12.52 16.66 5.15
CA GLY A 317 -11.33 16.42 5.98
C GLY A 317 -11.07 14.96 6.33
N GLY A 318 -11.82 14.03 5.75
CA GLY A 318 -11.83 12.64 6.14
C GLY A 318 -10.51 11.91 5.95
N THR A 319 -10.33 10.94 6.85
CA THR A 319 -9.33 9.87 6.82
C THR A 319 -9.31 9.20 5.45
N SER A 320 -8.12 8.99 4.92
CA SER A 320 -7.91 8.34 3.63
C SER A 320 -7.61 6.85 3.81
N ALA A 321 -8.04 6.01 2.87
CA ALA A 321 -7.93 4.56 3.02
C ALA A 321 -7.46 3.85 1.75
N LEU A 322 -6.52 2.92 1.92
CA LEU A 322 -6.16 1.92 0.91
C LEU A 322 -6.84 0.61 1.30
N ILE A 323 -7.66 0.07 0.40
CA ILE A 323 -8.28 -1.23 0.56
C ILE A 323 -7.53 -2.21 -0.33
N VAL A 324 -7.01 -3.26 0.27
CA VAL A 324 -6.30 -4.33 -0.41
C VAL A 324 -7.14 -5.59 -0.35
N ASP A 325 -7.47 -6.12 -1.51
CA ASP A 325 -8.24 -7.34 -1.64
C ASP A 325 -7.52 -8.35 -2.54
N HIS A 326 -7.90 -9.62 -2.39
CA HIS A 326 -7.48 -10.71 -3.26
C HIS A 326 -8.70 -11.55 -3.60
N HIS A 327 -9.18 -11.39 -4.83
CA HIS A 327 -10.21 -12.24 -5.38
C HIS A 327 -9.56 -13.52 -5.92
N LEU A 328 -9.94 -14.69 -5.42
CA LEU A 328 -9.55 -15.96 -6.03
C LEU A 328 -10.30 -16.12 -7.35
N ASP A 329 -9.58 -16.39 -8.43
CA ASP A 329 -10.15 -16.64 -9.76
C ASP A 329 -10.76 -18.05 -9.80
N ASP A 330 -11.80 -18.30 -9.01
CA ASP A 330 -12.54 -19.56 -9.12
C ASP A 330 -13.40 -19.53 -10.39
N ALA A 331 -13.20 -20.53 -11.26
CA ALA A 331 -13.71 -20.64 -12.64
C ALA A 331 -15.24 -20.46 -12.83
N LYS A 332 -16.03 -20.38 -11.74
CA LYS A 332 -17.47 -20.07 -11.76
C LYS A 332 -17.80 -18.58 -11.67
N SER A 333 -16.81 -17.71 -11.41
CA SER A 333 -16.96 -16.28 -11.12
C SER A 333 -16.21 -15.36 -12.11
N VAL A 334 -15.83 -15.88 -13.27
CA VAL A 334 -14.93 -15.21 -14.25
C VAL A 334 -15.52 -13.91 -14.83
N ALA A 335 -16.83 -13.68 -14.69
CA ALA A 335 -17.47 -12.40 -15.06
C ALA A 335 -17.43 -11.33 -13.95
N ALA A 336 -16.97 -11.64 -12.72
CA ALA A 336 -17.19 -10.83 -11.53
C ALA A 336 -15.96 -10.10 -10.96
N SER A 337 -14.75 -10.28 -11.52
CA SER A 337 -13.53 -9.62 -11.05
C SER A 337 -12.94 -8.64 -12.08
N TYR A 338 -12.48 -7.48 -11.62
CA TYR A 338 -11.74 -6.50 -12.42
C TYR A 338 -10.40 -6.22 -11.74
N ARG A 339 -9.30 -6.48 -12.46
CA ARG A 339 -7.92 -6.38 -11.94
C ARG A 339 -7.66 -7.21 -10.68
N GLY A 340 -8.34 -8.36 -10.54
CA GLY A 340 -8.21 -9.29 -9.41
C GLY A 340 -8.93 -8.83 -8.13
N VAL A 341 -9.94 -7.97 -8.27
CA VAL A 341 -10.79 -7.45 -7.19
C VAL A 341 -12.25 -7.58 -7.64
N PRO A 342 -13.23 -7.82 -6.75
CA PRO A 342 -14.64 -7.87 -7.14
C PRO A 342 -15.11 -6.58 -7.83
N VAL A 343 -15.85 -6.71 -8.93
CA VAL A 343 -16.32 -5.60 -9.78
C VAL A 343 -17.15 -4.59 -8.98
N ASN A 344 -18.06 -5.06 -8.12
CA ASN A 344 -18.89 -4.19 -7.29
C ASN A 344 -18.05 -3.28 -6.39
N LEU A 345 -17.00 -3.82 -5.77
CA LEU A 345 -16.07 -3.07 -4.94
C LEU A 345 -15.26 -2.07 -5.76
N TRP A 346 -14.78 -2.47 -6.93
CA TRP A 346 -14.04 -1.58 -7.83
C TRP A 346 -14.90 -0.39 -8.28
N VAL A 347 -16.12 -0.65 -8.74
CA VAL A 347 -17.04 0.40 -9.24
C VAL A 347 -17.49 1.30 -8.11
N ALA A 348 -17.89 0.74 -6.96
CA ALA A 348 -18.35 1.52 -5.81
C ALA A 348 -17.25 2.41 -5.20
N SER A 349 -16.00 1.94 -5.20
CA SER A 349 -14.87 2.70 -4.64
C SER A 349 -14.31 3.76 -5.58
N SER A 350 -14.37 3.56 -6.90
CA SER A 350 -13.68 4.41 -7.88
C SER A 350 -14.12 5.88 -7.86
N ASN A 351 -15.36 6.16 -7.44
CA ASN A 351 -15.89 7.52 -7.39
C ASN A 351 -15.72 8.20 -6.01
N ILE A 352 -15.25 7.49 -4.98
CA ILE A 352 -15.11 8.06 -3.64
C ILE A 352 -13.72 8.70 -3.50
N PHE A 353 -13.68 9.96 -3.10
CA PHE A 353 -12.44 10.70 -2.92
C PHE A 353 -11.58 10.07 -1.80
N LYS A 354 -10.25 10.13 -1.95
CA LYS A 354 -9.24 9.61 -0.99
C LYS A 354 -9.26 8.10 -0.70
N ILE A 355 -10.17 7.33 -1.28
CA ILE A 355 -10.19 5.87 -1.20
C ILE A 355 -9.56 5.28 -2.47
N LYS A 356 -8.75 4.23 -2.31
CA LYS A 356 -8.25 3.44 -3.43
C LYS A 356 -8.40 1.97 -3.08
N VAL A 357 -8.90 1.19 -4.04
CA VAL A 357 -8.86 -0.25 -3.98
C VAL A 357 -7.72 -0.76 -4.86
N ALA A 358 -6.98 -1.76 -4.40
CA ALA A 358 -5.93 -2.42 -5.15
C ALA A 358 -5.93 -3.92 -4.85
N ASN A 359 -5.51 -4.73 -5.81
CA ASN A 359 -5.18 -6.12 -5.55
C ASN A 359 -3.83 -6.21 -4.80
N GLN A 360 -3.64 -7.23 -3.95
CA GLN A 360 -2.38 -7.50 -3.25
C GLN A 360 -1.14 -7.40 -4.16
N ARG A 361 -1.25 -7.85 -5.41
CA ARG A 361 -0.16 -7.87 -6.40
C ARG A 361 0.36 -6.47 -6.74
N TYR A 362 -0.52 -5.47 -6.71
CA TYR A 362 -0.23 -4.08 -7.11
C TYR A 362 -0.06 -3.13 -5.91
N VAL A 363 0.13 -3.67 -4.70
CA VAL A 363 0.38 -2.87 -3.51
C VAL A 363 1.78 -2.25 -3.57
N ASN A 364 1.85 -0.95 -3.30
CA ASN A 364 3.04 -0.13 -3.43
C ASN A 364 3.30 0.63 -2.12
N VAL A 365 4.56 0.85 -1.74
CA VAL A 365 4.92 1.68 -0.57
C VAL A 365 4.32 3.08 -0.67
N TYR A 366 4.42 3.70 -1.85
CA TYR A 366 3.84 5.02 -2.10
C TYR A 366 2.32 5.04 -1.85
N ASP A 367 1.62 3.98 -2.24
CA ASP A 367 0.19 3.93 -2.09
C ASP A 367 -0.22 3.71 -0.62
N ILE A 368 0.51 2.90 0.14
CA ILE A 368 0.26 2.69 1.57
C ILE A 368 0.49 3.99 2.35
N LEU A 369 1.60 4.69 2.10
CA LEU A 369 1.93 5.93 2.80
C LEU A 369 1.03 7.11 2.44
N LYS A 370 0.53 7.14 1.19
CA LYS A 370 -0.38 8.20 0.75
C LYS A 370 -1.71 8.17 1.51
N ARG A 371 -2.08 7.03 2.11
CA ARG A 371 -3.32 6.88 2.87
C ARG A 371 -3.03 6.70 4.35
N GLU A 372 -3.99 7.10 5.16
CA GLU A 372 -3.89 6.99 6.60
C GLU A 372 -4.17 5.55 7.04
N LYS A 373 -5.33 5.01 6.66
CA LYS A 373 -5.73 3.63 6.99
C LYS A 373 -5.40 2.64 5.87
N LEU A 374 -5.01 1.44 6.27
CA LEU A 374 -4.79 0.30 5.40
C LEU A 374 -5.76 -0.81 5.79
N ILE A 375 -6.76 -1.07 4.95
CA ILE A 375 -7.74 -2.14 5.13
C ILE A 375 -7.29 -3.32 4.27
N VAL A 376 -7.12 -4.50 4.86
CA VAL A 376 -6.67 -5.71 4.18
C VAL A 376 -7.66 -6.84 4.44
N THR A 377 -8.04 -7.58 3.40
CA THR A 377 -8.86 -8.79 3.58
C THR A 377 -8.01 -9.99 4.03
N LEU A 378 -8.60 -10.98 4.70
CA LEU A 378 -7.86 -12.17 5.15
C LEU A 378 -7.22 -12.94 3.98
N SER A 379 -7.89 -12.98 2.83
CA SER A 379 -7.32 -13.58 1.61
C SER A 379 -6.08 -12.81 1.14
N ALA A 380 -6.13 -11.48 1.14
CA ALA A 380 -5.01 -10.65 0.75
C ALA A 380 -3.84 -10.69 1.76
N LEU A 381 -4.14 -10.84 3.05
CA LEU A 381 -3.12 -10.94 4.11
C LEU A 381 -2.21 -12.15 3.87
N LYS A 382 -2.80 -13.34 3.65
CA LYS A 382 -2.04 -14.58 3.40
C LYS A 382 -1.09 -14.44 2.21
N GLU A 383 -1.57 -13.82 1.13
CA GLU A 383 -0.77 -13.57 -0.07
C GLU A 383 0.36 -12.55 0.16
N ILE A 384 0.11 -11.51 0.96
CA ILE A 384 1.13 -10.51 1.34
C ILE A 384 2.21 -11.17 2.18
N GLU A 385 1.83 -12.00 3.16
CA GLU A 385 2.77 -12.75 3.99
C GLU A 385 3.66 -13.64 3.12
N ASN A 386 3.06 -14.48 2.27
CA ASN A 386 3.79 -15.37 1.37
C ASN A 386 4.75 -14.61 0.45
N ARG A 387 4.36 -13.43 -0.04
CA ARG A 387 5.16 -12.65 -0.99
C ARG A 387 6.38 -11.99 -0.37
N TRP A 388 6.30 -11.59 0.90
CA TRP A 388 7.33 -10.75 1.55
C TRP A 388 8.07 -11.46 2.69
N ASN A 389 7.78 -12.74 2.95
CA ASN A 389 8.48 -13.54 3.96
C ASN A 389 9.98 -13.75 3.63
N ASP A 390 10.34 -13.69 2.34
CA ASP A 390 11.70 -13.96 1.84
C ASP A 390 12.71 -12.79 1.91
#